data_AF-V4HP32-F1
#
_entry.id   AF-V4HP32-F1
#
_cell.length_a   1.000
_cell.length_b   1.000
_cell.length_c   1.000
_cell.angle_alpha   90.00
_cell.angle_beta   90.00
_cell.angle_gamma   90.00
#
_symmetry.space_group_name_H-M   'P 1'
#
loop_
_entity.id
_entity.type
_entity.pdbx_description
1 polymer ?
#
loop_
_entity_poly.entity_id
_entity_poly.type
_entity_poly.pdbx_seq_one_letter_code
_entity_poly.pdbx_strand_id
1 'polypeptide(L)'
;MELIEAILLGLQLKNLQKPFVFFSMLIGFLFFTLAGFGMLFGIYEILVSDKAGKLLPSLGIMAFSILFFALASVCSYMIKRCFR
;
A
#
# COMPACT_ATOMS: atom_id res chain seq x y z
N MET A 1 -14.35 -8.54 9.46
CA MET A 1 -14.19 -7.10 9.22
C MET A 1 -13.49 -6.87 7.91
N GLU A 2 -14.19 -6.19 7.00
CA GLU A 2 -13.59 -5.70 5.76
C GLU A 2 -12.63 -4.53 6.05
N LEU A 3 -11.75 -4.21 5.10
CA LEU A 3 -10.75 -3.14 5.29
C LEU A 3 -11.40 -1.78 5.54
N ILE A 4 -12.47 -1.50 4.80
CA ILE A 4 -13.21 -0.24 4.88
C ILE A 4 -13.86 -0.09 6.26
N GLU A 5 -14.46 -1.15 6.79
CA GLU A 5 -15.07 -1.15 8.13
C GLU A 5 -14.03 -0.91 9.23
N ALA A 6 -12.86 -1.55 9.15
CA ALA A 6 -11.78 -1.35 10.11
C ALA A 6 -11.24 0.09 10.08
N ILE A 7 -11.15 0.71 8.90
CA ILE A 7 -10.76 2.12 8.78
C ILE A 7 -11.82 3.04 9.40
N LEU A 8 -13.11 2.78 9.13
CA LEU A 8 -14.22 3.58 9.65
C LEU A 8 -14.32 3.52 11.19
N LEU A 9 -14.23 2.30 11.75
CA LEU A 9 -14.24 2.07 13.19
C LEU A 9 -13.02 2.68 13.87
N GLY A 10 -11.87 2.67 13.19
CA GLY A 10 -10.64 3.27 13.69
C GLY A 10 -10.68 4.80 13.71
N LEU A 11 -11.28 5.39 12.69
CA LEU A 11 -11.52 6.83 12.64
C LEU A 11 -12.52 7.29 13.72
N GLN A 12 -13.49 6.44 14.05
CA GLN A 12 -14.45 6.67 15.14
C GLN A 12 -13.87 6.37 16.54
N LEU A 13 -12.59 5.97 16.64
CA LEU A 13 -11.89 5.62 17.90
C LEU A 13 -12.64 4.55 18.74
N LYS A 14 -13.55 3.80 18.13
CA LYS A 14 -14.40 2.84 18.82
C LYS A 14 -13.68 1.49 18.87
N ASN A 15 -13.52 0.94 20.06
CA ASN A 15 -12.82 -0.34 20.31
C ASN A 15 -11.33 -0.37 19.91
N LEU A 16 -10.64 0.79 19.83
CA LEU A 16 -9.20 0.82 19.58
C LEU A 16 -8.40 0.61 20.85
N GLN A 17 -7.57 -0.42 20.88
CA GLN A 17 -6.60 -0.61 21.96
C GLN A 17 -5.39 0.32 21.85
N LYS A 18 -4.94 0.61 20.62
CA LYS A 18 -3.70 1.37 20.35
C LYS A 18 -3.90 2.40 19.22
N PRO A 19 -4.48 3.58 19.52
CA PRO A 19 -4.76 4.62 18.51
C PRO A 19 -3.53 5.08 17.74
N PHE A 20 -2.41 5.29 18.43
CA PHE A 20 -1.18 5.77 17.80
C PHE A 20 -0.61 4.79 16.76
N VAL A 21 -0.68 3.49 17.04
CA VAL A 21 -0.21 2.43 16.14
C VAL A 21 -1.13 2.32 14.92
N PHE A 22 -2.45 2.47 15.11
CA PHE A 22 -3.42 2.49 14.01
C PHE A 22 -3.14 3.66 13.06
N PHE A 23 -2.96 4.89 13.57
CA PHE A 23 -2.67 6.05 12.71
C PHE A 23 -1.35 5.90 11.95
N SER A 24 -0.29 5.42 12.61
CA SER A 24 1.00 5.15 11.96
C SER A 24 0.87 4.11 10.85
N MET A 25 0.14 3.01 11.07
CA MET A 25 -0.08 1.98 10.05
C MET A 25 -1.03 2.44 8.93
N LEU A 26 -2.00 3.29 9.22
CA LEU A 26 -2.88 3.89 8.22
C LEU A 26 -2.09 4.82 7.28
N ILE A 27 -1.20 5.65 7.84
CA ILE A 27 -0.31 6.52 7.07
C ILE A 27 0.66 5.68 6.22
N GLY A 28 1.24 4.63 6.80
CA GLY A 28 2.09 3.68 6.06
C GLY A 28 1.34 3.00 4.91
N PHE A 29 0.10 2.56 5.17
CA PHE A 29 -0.76 1.98 4.14
C PHE A 29 -1.00 2.95 2.97
N LEU A 30 -1.33 4.20 3.28
CA LEU A 30 -1.53 5.26 2.27
C LEU A 30 -0.26 5.50 1.46
N PHE A 31 0.89 5.61 2.13
CA PHE A 31 2.17 5.86 1.48
C PHE A 31 2.59 4.70 0.56
N PHE A 32 2.49 3.46 1.03
CA PHE A 32 2.84 2.29 0.23
C PHE A 32 1.89 2.06 -0.94
N THR A 33 0.60 2.36 -0.77
CA THR A 33 -0.36 2.32 -1.88
C THR A 33 -0.02 3.36 -2.93
N LEU A 34 0.24 4.61 -2.51
CA LEU A 34 0.62 5.70 -3.42
C LEU A 34 1.94 5.40 -4.15
N ALA A 35 2.95 4.90 -3.44
CA ALA A 35 4.23 4.49 -4.02
C ALA A 35 4.06 3.34 -5.02
N GLY A 36 3.22 2.35 -4.68
CA GLY A 36 2.87 1.25 -5.58
C GLY A 36 2.22 1.74 -6.88
N PHE A 37 1.26 2.67 -6.78
CA PHE A 37 0.64 3.31 -7.96
C PHE A 37 1.63 4.15 -8.77
N GLY A 38 2.51 4.91 -8.11
CA GLY A 38 3.55 5.70 -8.79
C GLY A 38 4.50 4.82 -9.60
N MET A 39 4.87 3.66 -9.07
CA MET A 39 5.68 2.68 -9.80
C MET A 39 4.94 2.06 -10.98
N LEU A 40 3.65 1.74 -10.84
CA LEU A 40 2.83 1.27 -11.96
C LEU A 40 2.72 2.32 -13.08
N PHE A 41 2.59 3.60 -12.72
CA PHE A 41 2.62 4.70 -13.69
C PHE A 41 3.99 4.79 -14.39
N GLY A 42 5.09 4.61 -13.64
CA GLY A 42 6.42 4.50 -14.21
C GLY A 42 6.56 3.34 -15.20
N ILE A 43 5.97 2.17 -14.92
CA ILE A 43 5.93 1.04 -15.87
C ILE A 43 5.13 1.44 -17.12
N TYR A 44 3.99 2.11 -16.96
CA TYR A 44 3.16 2.55 -18.08
C TYR A 44 3.91 3.51 -19.01
N GLU A 45 4.58 4.52 -18.47
CA GLU A 45 5.44 5.45 -19.22
C GLU A 45 6.57 4.72 -19.97
N ILE A 46 7.22 3.77 -19.30
CA ILE A 46 8.28 2.94 -19.92
C ILE A 46 7.69 2.08 -21.04
N LEU A 47 6.50 1.49 -20.86
CA LEU A 47 5.85 0.69 -21.89
C LEU A 47 5.52 1.53 -23.13
N VAL A 48 4.94 2.72 -22.92
CA VAL A 48 4.48 3.63 -23.99
C VAL A 48 5.64 4.31 -24.75
N SER A 49 6.76 4.59 -24.10
CA SER A 49 7.88 5.32 -24.73
C SER A 49 8.77 4.40 -25.56
N ASP A 50 8.74 4.42 -26.90
CA ASP A 50 9.36 3.49 -27.88
C ASP A 50 10.93 3.37 -27.87
N LYS A 51 11.56 3.20 -26.71
CA LYS A 51 13.03 3.01 -26.57
C LYS A 51 13.38 1.53 -26.38
N ALA A 52 14.25 0.98 -27.23
CA ALA A 52 14.75 -0.39 -27.10
C ALA A 52 15.61 -0.55 -25.82
N GLY A 53 15.30 -1.55 -24.97
CA GLY A 53 16.03 -1.84 -23.71
C GLY A 53 15.20 -1.93 -22.41
N LYS A 54 13.88 -2.11 -22.49
CA LYS A 54 12.93 -1.92 -21.36
C LYS A 54 12.76 -3.08 -20.38
N LEU A 55 13.16 -4.29 -20.73
CA LEU A 55 12.75 -5.51 -20.01
C LEU A 55 13.31 -5.60 -18.59
N LEU A 56 14.58 -5.20 -18.41
CA LEU A 56 15.26 -5.19 -17.11
C LEU A 56 14.70 -4.13 -16.14
N PRO A 57 14.56 -2.85 -16.54
CA PRO A 57 13.98 -1.84 -15.66
C PRO A 57 12.49 -2.08 -15.39
N SER A 58 11.70 -2.59 -16.36
CA SER A 58 10.29 -2.91 -16.12
C SER A 58 10.10 -4.07 -15.14
N LEU A 59 10.92 -5.12 -15.22
CA LEU A 59 10.93 -6.23 -14.26
C LEU A 59 11.31 -5.77 -12.85
N GLY A 60 12.33 -4.90 -12.74
CA GLY A 60 12.72 -4.32 -11.45
C GLY A 60 11.59 -3.52 -10.82
N ILE A 61 10.98 -2.61 -11.57
CA ILE A 61 9.87 -1.78 -11.07
C ILE A 61 8.66 -2.66 -10.70
N MET A 62 8.35 -3.69 -11.49
CA MET A 62 7.26 -4.62 -11.18
C MET A 62 7.51 -5.39 -9.88
N ALA A 63 8.73 -5.87 -9.65
CA ALA A 63 9.10 -6.53 -8.39
C ALA A 63 8.99 -5.59 -7.19
N PHE A 64 9.43 -4.35 -7.32
CA PHE A 64 9.26 -3.34 -6.27
C PHE A 64 7.79 -3.00 -6.04
N SER A 65 6.97 -2.84 -7.09
CA SER A 65 5.52 -2.64 -6.94
C SER A 65 4.87 -3.76 -6.12
N ILE A 66 5.21 -5.02 -6.40
CA ILE A 66 4.69 -6.17 -5.65
C ILE A 66 5.09 -6.08 -4.18
N LEU A 67 6.34 -5.71 -3.88
CA LEU A 67 6.79 -5.51 -2.49
C LEU A 67 5.98 -4.41 -1.79
N PHE A 68 5.78 -3.25 -2.44
CA PHE A 68 4.99 -2.16 -1.86
C PHE A 68 3.53 -2.55 -1.61
N PHE A 69 2.92 -3.28 -2.54
CA PHE A 69 1.57 -3.83 -2.36
C PHE A 69 1.50 -4.90 -1.27
N ALA A 70 2.53 -5.74 -1.14
CA ALA A 70 2.63 -6.72 -0.06
C ALA A 70 2.74 -6.02 1.30
N LEU A 71 3.57 -4.98 1.42
CA LEU A 71 3.64 -4.17 2.64
C LEU A 71 2.31 -3.47 2.94
N ALA A 72 1.62 -2.92 1.93
CA ALA A 72 0.29 -2.34 2.11
C ALA A 72 -0.72 -3.40 2.62
N SER A 73 -0.63 -4.64 2.15
CA SER A 73 -1.46 -5.74 2.65
C SER A 73 -1.16 -6.08 4.13
N VAL A 74 0.11 -6.00 4.54
CA VAL A 74 0.54 -6.21 5.94
C VAL A 74 0.05 -5.06 6.84
N CYS A 75 0.16 -3.80 6.39
CA CYS A 75 -0.41 -2.67 7.11
C CYS A 75 -1.92 -2.82 7.29
N SER A 76 -2.62 -3.22 6.23
CA SER A 76 -4.05 -3.56 6.25
C SER A 76 -4.39 -4.67 7.26
N TYR A 77 -3.57 -5.71 7.33
CA TYR A 77 -3.74 -6.79 8.30
C TYR A 77 -3.51 -6.32 9.75
N MET A 78 -2.46 -5.52 9.98
CA MET A 78 -2.16 -4.93 11.29
C MET A 78 -3.26 -3.99 11.76
N ILE A 79 -3.83 -3.19 10.85
CA ILE A 79 -4.99 -2.33 11.12
C ILE A 79 -6.15 -3.16 11.68
N LYS A 80 -6.49 -4.29 11.05
CA LYS A 80 -7.54 -5.18 11.55
C LYS A 80 -7.23 -5.78 12.93
N ARG A 81 -5.95 -6.02 13.22
CA ARG A 81 -5.49 -6.50 14.54
C ARG A 81 -5.48 -5.44 15.64
N CYS A 82 -5.62 -4.16 15.31
CA CYS A 82 -5.75 -3.09 16.32
C CYS A 82 -7.13 -3.05 16.98
N PHE A 83 -8.09 -3.82 16.45
CA PHE A 83 -9.43 -4.01 17.00
C PHE A 83 -9.51 -5.34 17.73
N ARG A 84 -10.24 -5.34 18.85
CA ARG A 84 -10.54 -6.55 19.63
C ARG A 84 -11.83 -7.19 19.15
#